data_AF-A0A7D5P447-F1
#
_entry.id   AF-A0A7D5P447-F1
#
_cell.length_a   1.000
_cell.length_b   1.000
_cell.length_c   1.000
_cell.angle_alpha   90.00
_cell.angle_beta   90.00
_cell.angle_gamma   90.00
#
_symmetry.space_group_name_H-M   'P 1'
#
loop_
_entity.id
_entity.type
_entity.pdbx_description
1 polymer ?
#
loop_
_entity_poly.entity_id
_entity_poly.type
_entity_poly.pdbx_seq_one_letter_code
_entity_poly.pdbx_strand_id
1 'polypeptide(L)' 'MASEEFPFEQGDDVLVRAREHGTHGTIVAKFTAECKAITERPGPRSAIARFDLPFGTMNSVTISPFEGEFEVVDDVE' A
#
# COMPACT_ATOMS: atom_id res chain seq x y z
N MET A 1 4.31 -16.13 -0.37
CA MET A 1 5.47 -15.58 -1.11
C MET A 1 5.32 -14.08 -0.98
N ALA A 2 6.14 -13.44 -0.15
CA ALA A 2 6.16 -11.99 -0.09
C ALA A 2 6.67 -11.50 -1.44
N SER A 3 5.85 -10.72 -2.15
CA SER A 3 6.32 -10.05 -3.37
C SER A 3 7.51 -9.19 -2.96
N GLU A 4 8.71 -9.42 -3.51
CA GLU A 4 9.91 -8.58 -3.28
C GLU A 4 9.67 -7.08 -3.56
N GLU A 5 8.51 -6.75 -4.11
CA GLU A 5 8.02 -5.41 -4.41
C GLU A 5 7.45 -4.66 -3.19
N PHE A 6 6.96 -5.35 -2.16
CA PHE A 6 6.37 -4.72 -0.97
C PHE A 6 7.08 -5.19 0.31
N PRO A 7 7.41 -4.29 1.26
CA PRO A 7 8.06 -4.65 2.52
C PRO A 7 7.08 -5.22 3.57
N PHE A 8 5.88 -5.66 3.18
CA PHE A 8 4.79 -6.09 4.05
C PHE A 8 3.96 -7.19 3.38
N GLU A 9 3.15 -7.89 4.17
CA GLU A 9 2.26 -8.96 3.73
C GLU A 9 0.78 -8.58 3.90
N GLN A 10 -0.11 -9.46 3.47
CA GLN A 10 -1.54 -9.30 3.70
C GLN A 10 -1.84 -9.43 5.20
N GLY A 11 -2.59 -8.47 5.75
CA GLY A 11 -2.97 -8.41 7.17
C GLY A 11 -2.10 -7.48 8.00
N ASP A 12 -0.97 -6.99 7.48
CA ASP A 12 -0.13 -6.02 8.18
C ASP A 12 -0.77 -4.62 8.19
N ASP A 13 -0.60 -3.91 9.29
CA ASP A 13 -0.86 -2.48 9.37
C ASP A 13 0.29 -1.69 8.73
N VAL A 14 -0.04 -0.93 7.69
CA VAL A 14 0.96 -0.23 6.88
C VAL A 14 0.65 1.26 6.89
N LEU A 15 1.67 2.06 7.20
CA LEU A 15 1.65 3.49 6.96
C LEU A 15 1.89 3.74 5.48
N VAL A 16 0.83 4.12 4.78
CA VAL A 16 0.81 4.41 3.36
C VAL A 16 1.02 5.89 3.12
N ARG A 17 2.00 6.22 2.28
CA ARG A 17 2.30 7.59 1.81
C ARG A 17 2.10 7.64 0.30
N ALA A 18 0.88 7.93 -0.15
CA ALA A 18 0.49 7.94 -1.56
C ALA A 18 0.82 9.27 -2.26
N ARG A 19 1.30 9.19 -3.50
CA ARG A 19 1.66 10.34 -4.35
C ARG A 19 0.51 10.69 -5.30
N GLU A 20 0.31 11.99 -5.58
CA GLU A 20 -0.80 12.49 -6.43
C GLU A 20 -0.69 12.07 -7.91
N HIS A 21 0.51 11.67 -8.33
CA HIS A 21 0.87 11.38 -9.72
C HIS A 21 1.86 10.21 -9.83
N GLY A 22 1.68 9.16 -9.02
CA GLY A 22 2.54 7.99 -9.03
C GLY A 22 4.02 8.34 -8.75
N THR A 23 4.94 7.87 -9.60
CA THR A 23 6.40 7.92 -9.37
C THR A 23 7.01 9.32 -9.26
N HIS A 24 6.36 10.37 -9.77
CA HIS A 24 6.93 11.73 -9.84
C HIS A 24 6.14 12.79 -9.04
N GLY A 25 5.09 12.39 -8.31
CA GLY A 25 4.24 13.30 -7.55
C GLY A 25 4.72 13.57 -6.13
N THR A 26 4.29 14.70 -5.57
CA THR A 26 4.37 14.97 -4.12
C THR A 26 3.49 13.98 -3.36
N ILE A 27 3.90 13.60 -2.14
CA ILE A 27 3.06 12.82 -1.23
C ILE A 27 1.88 13.70 -0.82
N VAL A 28 0.67 13.31 -1.21
CA VAL A 28 -0.56 14.07 -0.93
C VAL A 28 -1.49 13.36 0.04
N ALA A 29 -1.28 12.06 0.25
CA ALA A 29 -2.04 11.28 1.20
C ALA A 29 -1.09 10.52 2.12
N LYS A 30 -1.35 10.61 3.43
CA LYS A 30 -0.67 9.83 4.46
C LYS A 30 -1.73 9.24 5.37
N PHE A 31 -1.80 7.92 5.45
CA PHE A 31 -2.76 7.22 6.32
C PHE A 31 -2.20 5.85 6.70
N THR A 32 -2.58 5.36 7.88
CA THR A 32 -2.32 3.98 8.28
C THR A 32 -3.54 3.14 7.91
N ALA A 33 -3.32 1.98 7.30
CA ALA A 33 -4.37 1.05 6.93
C ALA A 33 -3.83 -0.38 6.87
N GLU A 34 -4.70 -1.34 7.20
CA GLU A 34 -4.41 -2.75 7.03
C GLU A 34 -4.34 -3.11 5.54
N CYS A 35 -3.30 -3.84 5.15
CA CYS A 35 -3.14 -4.43 3.83
C CYS A 35 -4.16 -5.57 3.64
N LYS A 36 -5.24 -5.33 2.90
CA LYS A 36 -6.31 -6.33 2.70
C LYS A 36 -5.97 -7.39 1.68
N ALA A 37 -5.17 -7.07 0.66
CA ALA A 37 -4.76 -8.01 -0.37
C ALA A 37 -3.57 -7.48 -1.16
N ILE A 38 -2.71 -8.40 -1.57
CA ILE A 38 -1.64 -8.15 -2.55
C ILE A 38 -1.98 -8.97 -3.78
N THR A 39 -2.14 -8.32 -4.93
CA THR A 39 -2.39 -9.00 -6.21
C THR A 39 -1.16 -8.85 -7.09
N GLU A 40 -0.48 -9.96 -7.33
CA GLU A 40 0.62 -10.05 -8.29
C GLU A 40 0.03 -10.24 -9.69
N ARG A 41 0.46 -9.41 -10.65
CA ARG A 41 0.04 -9.54 -12.06
C ARG A 41 1.21 -10.04 -12.90
N PRO A 42 0.94 -10.79 -13.98
CA PRO A 42 1.99 -11.22 -14.89
C PRO A 42 2.63 -10.02 -15.58
N GLY A 43 3.88 -9.74 -15.23
CA GLY A 43 4.65 -8.61 -15.76
C GLY A 43 5.64 -8.10 -14.72
N PRO A 44 6.78 -7.53 -15.14
CA PRO A 44 7.68 -6.87 -14.20
C PRO A 44 6.94 -5.71 -13.54
N ARG A 45 7.07 -5.59 -12.21
CA ARG A 45 6.59 -4.43 -11.44
C ARG A 45 5.08 -4.21 -11.51
N SER A 46 4.31 -5.29 -11.45
CA SER A 46 2.86 -5.25 -11.65
C SER A 46 2.08 -5.66 -10.41
N ALA A 47 2.76 -5.81 -9.27
CA ALA A 47 2.09 -6.01 -7.99
C ALA A 47 1.31 -4.77 -7.57
N ILE A 48 0.16 -5.00 -6.95
CA ILE A 48 -0.69 -3.95 -6.37
C ILE A 48 -1.12 -4.37 -4.97
N ALA A 49 -1.05 -3.44 -4.02
CA ALA A 49 -1.55 -3.63 -2.66
C ALA A 49 -2.87 -2.87 -2.49
N ARG A 50 -3.84 -3.51 -1.83
CA ARG A 50 -5.15 -2.96 -1.54
C ARG A 50 -5.24 -2.61 -0.05
N PHE A 51 -5.60 -1.36 0.23
CA PHE A 51 -5.78 -0.82 1.58
C PHE A 51 -7.19 -0.29 1.75
N ASP A 52 -7.82 -0.54 2.90
CA ASP A 52 -9.08 0.12 3.25
C ASP A 52 -8.79 1.54 3.77
N LEU A 53 -9.46 2.55 3.22
CA LEU A 53 -9.29 3.92 3.69
C LEU A 53 -9.99 4.10 5.03
N PRO A 54 -9.36 4.76 6.02
CA PRO A 54 -9.95 4.98 7.33
C PRO A 54 -11.15 5.95 7.32
N PHE A 55 -11.43 6.62 6.19
CA PHE A 55 -12.41 7.71 6.09
C PHE A 55 -13.73 7.35 5.36
N GLY A 56 -14.08 6.06 5.20
CA GLY A 56 -15.40 5.68 4.67
C GLY A 56 -15.61 4.18 4.50
N THR A 57 -16.81 3.71 4.81
CA THR A 57 -17.18 2.28 4.96
C THR A 57 -17.02 1.39 3.72
N MET A 58 -16.60 1.91 2.55
CA MET A 58 -16.44 1.13 1.32
C MET A 58 -15.38 1.68 0.34
N ASN A 59 -14.47 2.55 0.79
CA ASN A 59 -13.42 3.05 -0.09
C ASN A 59 -12.10 2.33 0.19
N SER A 60 -11.74 1.40 -0.67
CA SER A 60 -10.38 0.83 -0.70
C SER A 60 -9.56 1.49 -1.80
N VAL A 61 -8.30 1.76 -1.53
CA VAL A 61 -7.34 2.23 -2.53
C VAL A 61 -6.39 1.11 -2.93
N THR A 62 -6.06 1.07 -4.21
CA THR A 62 -5.09 0.14 -4.77
C THR A 62 -3.87 0.95 -5.19
N ILE A 63 -2.69 0.60 -4.66
CA ILE A 63 -1.46 1.36 -4.88
C ILE A 63 -0.37 0.38 -5.34
N SER A 64 0.33 0.75 -6.41
CA SER A 64 1.53 0.04 -6.84
C SER A 64 2.75 0.41 -5.99
N PRO A 65 3.78 -0.45 -5.92
CA PRO A 65 4.95 -0.25 -5.06
C PRO A 65 5.75 1.02 -5.35
N PHE A 66 5.59 1.60 -6.54
CA PHE A 66 6.27 2.82 -6.98
C PHE A 66 5.39 4.09 -6.92
N GLU A 67 4.11 3.94 -6.58
CA GLU A 67 3.16 5.06 -6.46
C GLU A 67 3.07 5.61 -5.03
N GLY A 68 3.71 4.94 -4.07
CA GLY A 68 3.74 5.35 -2.69
C GLY A 68 4.95 4.81 -1.96
N GLU A 69 5.14 5.31 -0.74
CA GLU A 69 6.08 4.76 0.22
C GLU A 69 5.30 4.04 1.31
N PHE A 70 5.83 2.90 1.76
CA PHE A 70 5.16 1.98 2.66
C PHE A 70 6.08 1.64 3.82
N GLU A 71 5.54 1.70 5.03
CA GLU A 71 6.26 1.41 6.27
C GLU A 71 5.35 0.54 7.13
N VAL A 72 5.81 -0.66 7.51
CA VAL A 72 5.06 -1.55 8.43
C VAL A 72 5.03 -0.87 9.80
N VAL A 73 3.83 -0.74 10.34
CA VAL A 73 3.63 -0.25 11.71
C VAL A 73 3.55 -1.49 12.58
N ASP A 74 4.70 -1.93 13.08
CA ASP A 74 4.74 -2.95 14.13
C ASP A 74 4.23 -2.27 15.41
N ASP A 75 3.03 -2.63 15.86
CA ASP A 75 2.54 -2.26 17.19
C ASP A 75 3.38 -3.05 18.20
N VAL A 76 4.57 -2.52 18.49
CA VAL A 76 5.42 -3.03 19.55
C VAL A 76 4.72 -2.76 20.88
N GLU A 77 4.01 -3.78 21.38
CA GLU A 77 3.59 -3.90 22.79
C GLU A 77 4.80 -3.87 23.76
#